data_AF-A0A949ML66-F1
#
_entry.id   AF-A0A949ML66-F1
#
_cell.length_a   1.000
_cell.length_b   1.000
_cell.length_c   1.000
_cell.angle_alpha   90.00
_cell.angle_beta   90.00
_cell.angle_gamma   90.00
#
_symmetry.space_group_name_H-M   'P 1'
#
loop_
_entity.id
_entity.type
_entity.pdbx_description
1 polymer ?
#
loop_
_entity_poly.entity_id
_entity_poly.type
_entity_poly.pdbx_seq_one_letter_code
_entity_poly.pdbx_strand_id
1 'polypeptide(L)'
;MIVTCVATLGLLSACAAPGAQTASLGGAPPISEQALKGSSPQVLDADFGAPMLRRVDGPAQVWLYHSASCGMNVFFYPDAQGVPRVAAVVPDAGDNPESCMQSFEKPTTTAALEQGASS
;
A
#
# COMPACT_ATOMS: atom_id res chain seq x y z
N MET A 1 -0.45 69.72 13.13
CA MET A 1 0.30 68.61 13.78
C MET A 1 -0.56 68.10 14.93
N ILE A 2 -1.18 66.94 14.74
CA ILE A 2 -1.64 65.93 15.73
C ILE A 2 -2.27 64.84 14.86
N VAL A 3 -1.67 63.65 14.83
CA VAL A 3 -2.33 62.44 14.35
C VAL A 3 -2.07 61.38 15.42
N THR A 4 -3.17 60.99 16.05
CA THR A 4 -3.24 60.09 17.21
C THR A 4 -3.40 58.64 16.73
N CYS A 5 -2.77 57.72 17.49
CA CYS A 5 -3.07 56.29 17.68
C CYS A 5 -3.75 55.50 16.56
N VAL A 6 -3.16 54.36 16.17
CA VAL A 6 -3.69 53.02 16.53
C VAL A 6 -2.53 52.03 16.49
N ALA A 7 -2.28 51.35 17.61
CA ALA A 7 -1.47 50.14 17.65
C ALA A 7 -2.37 48.94 17.36
N THR A 8 -2.05 48.19 16.30
CA THR A 8 -2.61 46.85 16.05
C THR A 8 -1.47 45.89 15.80
N LEU A 9 -1.24 44.99 16.76
CA LEU A 9 -0.50 43.75 16.55
C LEU A 9 -1.26 42.89 15.54
N GLY A 10 -0.59 42.51 14.45
CA GLY A 10 -1.07 41.53 13.46
C GLY A 10 -0.04 40.42 13.30
N LEU A 11 -0.29 39.30 13.95
CA LEU A 11 0.39 38.01 13.83
C LEU A 11 -0.18 37.23 12.63
N LEU A 12 0.64 36.32 12.06
CA LEU A 12 0.30 35.22 11.11
C LEU A 12 0.18 35.65 9.63
N SER A 13 0.56 34.87 8.60
CA SER A 13 0.99 33.48 8.52
C SER A 13 1.65 33.28 7.14
N ALA A 14 2.68 32.41 7.09
CA ALA A 14 3.30 31.96 5.85
C ALA A 14 2.30 31.13 5.02
N CYS A 15 2.13 31.46 3.74
CA CYS A 15 1.37 30.64 2.80
C CYS A 15 2.36 29.74 2.04
N ALA A 16 2.52 28.49 2.50
CA ALA A 16 3.15 27.45 1.71
C ALA A 16 2.12 26.92 0.70
N ALA A 17 2.47 26.97 -0.59
CA ALA A 17 1.61 26.49 -1.67
C ALA A 17 1.34 24.98 -1.52
N PRO A 18 0.09 24.51 -1.75
CA PRO A 18 -0.16 23.08 -1.82
C PRO A 18 0.45 22.54 -3.12
N GLY A 19 1.42 21.65 -2.99
CA GLY A 19 1.87 20.80 -4.09
C GLY A 19 0.68 19.97 -4.58
N ALA A 20 0.45 19.98 -5.89
CA ALA A 20 -0.53 19.12 -6.54
C ALA A 20 -0.09 17.67 -6.37
N GLN A 21 -0.67 17.01 -5.36
CA GLN A 21 -0.57 15.56 -5.20
C GLN A 21 -1.54 14.97 -6.22
N THR A 22 -1.03 14.48 -7.34
CA THR A 22 -1.78 13.59 -8.23
C THR A 22 -2.23 12.39 -7.41
N ALA A 23 -3.50 12.39 -7.01
CA ALA A 23 -4.14 11.25 -6.40
C ALA A 23 -3.98 10.07 -7.36
N SER A 24 -3.22 9.06 -6.93
CA SER A 24 -3.22 7.76 -7.57
C SER A 24 -4.66 7.28 -7.52
N LEU A 25 -5.28 7.09 -8.69
CA LEU A 25 -6.61 6.51 -8.80
C LEU A 25 -6.54 5.15 -8.12
N GLY A 26 -7.15 5.05 -6.93
CA GLY A 26 -7.28 3.82 -6.16
C GLY A 26 -8.14 2.84 -6.94
N GLY A 27 -7.52 2.12 -7.88
CA GLY A 27 -8.08 0.88 -8.39
C GLY A 27 -8.08 -0.13 -7.26
N ALA A 28 -9.16 -0.90 -7.13
CA ALA A 28 -9.19 -2.03 -6.22
C ALA A 28 -7.97 -2.94 -6.50
N PRO A 29 -7.27 -3.43 -5.46
CA PRO A 29 -6.11 -4.28 -5.66
C PRO A 29 -6.48 -5.49 -6.52
N PRO A 30 -5.58 -5.97 -7.39
CA PRO A 30 -5.84 -7.14 -8.21
C PRO A 30 -6.02 -8.40 -7.35
N ILE A 31 -7.27 -8.81 -7.13
CA ILE A 31 -7.62 -9.92 -6.22
C ILE A 31 -7.62 -11.29 -6.93
N SER A 32 -6.60 -11.59 -7.73
CA SER A 32 -6.35 -12.97 -8.17
C SER A 32 -4.88 -13.26 -8.37
N GLU A 33 -4.50 -14.53 -8.20
CA GLU A 33 -3.13 -14.99 -8.45
C GLU A 33 -2.66 -14.60 -9.87
N GLN A 34 -3.55 -14.73 -10.86
CA GLN A 34 -3.30 -14.38 -12.25
C GLN A 34 -3.02 -12.89 -12.43
N ALA A 35 -3.70 -12.03 -11.69
CA ALA A 35 -3.51 -10.59 -11.76
C ALA A 35 -2.21 -10.13 -11.07
N LEU A 36 -1.70 -10.91 -10.11
CA LEU A 36 -0.40 -10.64 -9.48
C LEU A 36 0.80 -11.10 -10.33
N LYS A 37 0.64 -12.09 -11.22
CA LYS A 37 1.75 -12.56 -12.07
C LYS A 37 2.36 -11.43 -12.88
N GLY A 38 3.69 -11.34 -12.87
CA GLY A 38 4.44 -10.28 -13.52
C GLY A 38 4.50 -8.97 -12.73
N SER A 39 3.81 -8.85 -11.60
CA SER A 39 3.91 -7.65 -10.76
C SER A 39 5.31 -7.48 -10.17
N SER A 40 5.68 -6.22 -9.92
CA SER A 40 6.94 -5.89 -9.27
C SER A 40 6.80 -5.93 -7.74
N PRO A 41 7.91 -6.06 -7.01
CA PRO A 41 7.94 -5.92 -5.56
C PRO A 41 7.28 -4.62 -5.04
N GLN A 42 7.38 -3.52 -5.80
CA GLN A 42 6.81 -2.23 -5.42
C GLN A 42 5.28 -2.22 -5.43
N VAL A 43 4.65 -2.95 -6.36
CA VAL A 43 3.19 -3.11 -6.40
C VAL A 43 2.72 -3.83 -5.14
N LEU A 44 3.40 -4.92 -4.76
CA LEU A 44 3.05 -5.69 -3.56
C LEU A 44 3.25 -4.88 -2.27
N ASP A 45 4.28 -4.03 -2.20
CA ASP A 45 4.49 -3.15 -1.06
C ASP A 45 3.38 -2.08 -0.94
N ALA A 46 2.90 -1.54 -2.07
CA ALA A 46 1.78 -0.62 -2.09
C ALA A 46 0.49 -1.30 -1.58
N ASP A 47 0.15 -2.44 -2.17
CA ASP A 47 -1.15 -3.12 -1.95
C ASP A 47 -1.21 -3.86 -0.61
N PHE A 48 -0.17 -4.64 -0.28
CA PHE A 48 -0.13 -5.52 0.90
C PHE A 48 0.82 -5.04 2.01
N GLY A 49 1.74 -4.13 1.69
CA GLY A 49 2.76 -3.68 2.64
C GLY A 49 3.97 -4.60 2.71
N ALA A 50 4.72 -4.47 3.81
CA ALA A 50 5.93 -5.24 4.03
C ALA A 50 5.58 -6.70 4.36
N PRO A 51 6.22 -7.69 3.72
CA PRO A 51 6.06 -9.09 4.10
C PRO A 51 6.68 -9.36 5.47
N MET A 52 6.17 -10.38 6.15
CA MET A 52 6.68 -10.84 7.45
C MET A 52 8.07 -11.48 7.32
N LEU A 53 8.34 -12.15 6.20
CA LEU A 53 9.64 -12.75 5.90
C LEU A 53 10.01 -12.53 4.44
N ARG A 54 11.30 -12.27 4.19
CA ARG A 54 11.91 -12.30 2.86
C ARG A 54 13.07 -13.27 2.89
N ARG A 55 13.11 -14.22 1.94
CA ARG A 55 14.21 -15.17 1.76
C ARG A 55 14.63 -15.21 0.31
N VAL A 56 15.91 -15.51 0.07
CA VAL A 56 16.43 -15.83 -1.26
C VAL A 56 16.61 -17.34 -1.35
N ASP A 57 16.10 -17.95 -2.40
CA ASP A 57 16.20 -19.38 -2.68
C ASP A 57 16.68 -19.59 -4.12
N GLY A 58 17.99 -19.75 -4.28
CA GLY A 58 18.63 -19.72 -5.59
C GLY A 58 18.34 -18.41 -6.34
N PRO A 59 17.83 -18.46 -7.59
CA PRO A 59 17.46 -17.26 -8.33
C PRO A 59 16.13 -16.65 -7.88
N ALA A 60 15.40 -17.32 -6.99
CA ALA A 60 14.10 -16.85 -6.52
C ALA A 60 14.24 -15.95 -5.29
N GLN A 61 13.32 -15.00 -5.17
CA GLN A 61 13.02 -14.35 -3.90
C GLN A 61 11.66 -14.87 -3.43
N VAL A 62 11.56 -15.27 -2.16
CA VAL A 62 10.33 -15.80 -1.57
C VAL A 62 9.92 -14.86 -0.45
N TRP A 63 8.74 -14.29 -0.55
CA TRP A 63 8.17 -13.39 0.45
C TRP A 63 6.96 -14.07 1.09
N LEU A 64 6.92 -14.09 2.42
CA LEU A 64 5.79 -14.60 3.18
C LEU A 64 5.01 -13.44 3.78
N TYR A 65 3.73 -13.39 3.42
CA TYR A 65 2.72 -12.55 4.05
C TYR A 65 1.93 -13.38 5.06
N HIS A 66 1.57 -12.78 6.19
CA HIS A 66 0.74 -13.44 7.19
C HIS A 66 -0.29 -12.47 7.78
N SER A 67 -1.55 -12.90 7.80
CA SER A 67 -2.68 -12.23 8.42
C SER A 67 -3.24 -13.14 9.51
N ALA A 68 -4.21 -12.64 10.28
CA ALA A 68 -4.88 -13.47 11.29
C ALA A 68 -5.61 -14.69 10.70
N SER A 69 -5.95 -14.66 9.40
CA SER A 69 -6.75 -15.68 8.74
C SER A 69 -5.98 -16.53 7.71
N CYS A 70 -4.79 -16.12 7.27
CA CYS A 70 -4.05 -16.82 6.22
C CYS A 70 -2.53 -16.55 6.24
N GLY A 71 -1.75 -17.45 5.65
CA GLY A 71 -0.38 -17.19 5.17
C GLY A 71 -0.30 -17.25 3.65
N MET A 72 0.52 -16.43 3.01
CA MET A 72 0.69 -16.41 1.55
C MET A 72 2.16 -16.25 1.17
N ASN A 73 2.69 -17.23 0.44
CA ASN A 73 4.01 -17.15 -0.19
C ASN A 73 3.90 -16.53 -1.58
N VAL A 74 4.79 -15.58 -1.86
CA VAL A 74 4.97 -14.98 -3.18
C VAL A 74 6.38 -15.28 -3.67
N PHE A 75 6.46 -15.85 -4.85
CA PHE A 75 7.71 -16.24 -5.49
C PHE A 75 8.04 -15.26 -6.61
N PHE A 76 9.21 -14.65 -6.55
CA PHE A 76 9.72 -13.77 -7.58
C PHE A 76 10.90 -14.41 -8.29
N TYR A 77 10.95 -14.25 -9.62
CA TYR A 77 12.12 -14.55 -10.43
C TYR A 77 12.51 -13.30 -11.24
N PRO A 78 13.80 -13.11 -11.57
CA PRO A 78 14.22 -12.02 -12.43
C PRO A 78 13.64 -12.18 -13.85
N ASP A 79 13.19 -11.08 -14.45
CA ASP A 79 12.91 -11.01 -15.89
C ASP A 79 14.23 -10.97 -16.71
N ALA A 80 14.11 -10.80 -18.03
CA ALA A 80 15.27 -10.74 -18.92
C ALA A 80 16.23 -9.57 -18.62
N GLN A 81 15.79 -8.57 -17.86
CA GLN A 81 16.55 -7.41 -17.44
C GLN A 81 17.05 -7.55 -16.00
N GLY A 82 16.84 -8.70 -15.36
CA GLY A 82 17.25 -8.97 -13.98
C GLY A 82 16.31 -8.41 -12.93
N VAL A 83 15.13 -7.91 -13.31
CA VAL A 83 14.20 -7.27 -12.38
C VAL A 83 13.22 -8.30 -11.83
N PRO A 84 13.05 -8.42 -10.49
CA PRO A 84 12.13 -9.40 -9.92
C PRO A 84 10.68 -9.21 -10.37
N ARG A 85 10.02 -10.30 -10.72
CA ARG A 85 8.62 -10.38 -11.12
C ARG A 85 7.95 -11.55 -10.42
N VAL A 86 6.72 -11.36 -9.98
CA VAL A 86 5.92 -12.45 -9.40
C VAL A 86 5.74 -13.56 -10.44
N ALA A 87 6.19 -14.77 -10.11
CA ALA A 87 5.99 -15.97 -10.92
C ALA A 87 4.81 -16.81 -10.39
N ALA A 88 4.66 -16.86 -9.07
CA ALA A 88 3.62 -17.62 -8.40
C ALA A 88 3.24 -16.99 -7.05
N VAL A 89 1.99 -17.25 -6.65
CA VAL A 89 1.42 -16.92 -5.35
C VAL A 89 0.81 -18.22 -4.83
N VAL A 90 1.10 -18.58 -3.59
CA VAL A 90 0.65 -19.83 -2.98
C VAL A 90 0.15 -19.53 -1.56
N PRO A 91 -1.14 -19.79 -1.24
CA PRO A 91 -1.61 -19.72 0.13
C PRO A 91 -1.08 -20.92 0.93
N ASP A 92 -0.54 -20.64 2.12
CA ASP A 92 -0.02 -21.64 3.06
C ASP A 92 -1.11 -22.22 3.98
N ALA A 93 -2.23 -21.52 4.13
CA ALA A 93 -3.38 -21.95 4.93
C ALA A 93 -4.64 -21.13 4.60
N GLY A 94 -5.81 -21.77 4.44
CA GLY A 94 -7.09 -21.08 4.22
C GLY A 94 -8.05 -21.91 3.36
N ASP A 95 -9.36 -21.71 3.53
CA ASP A 95 -10.39 -22.49 2.82
C ASP A 95 -10.54 -22.08 1.34
N ASN A 96 -10.05 -20.89 0.96
CA ASN A 96 -10.06 -20.35 -0.40
C ASN A 96 -8.86 -19.38 -0.63
N PRO A 97 -8.05 -19.55 -1.70
CA PRO A 97 -6.97 -18.61 -2.07
C PRO A 97 -7.41 -17.14 -2.21
N GLU A 98 -8.63 -16.89 -2.69
CA GLU A 98 -9.11 -15.52 -2.92
C GLU A 98 -9.44 -14.82 -1.59
N SER A 99 -10.08 -15.51 -0.66
CA SER A 99 -10.36 -14.96 0.67
C SER A 99 -9.10 -14.76 1.49
N CYS A 100 -8.07 -15.59 1.25
CA CYS A 100 -6.74 -15.35 1.80
C CYS A 100 -6.16 -14.00 1.35
N MET A 101 -6.16 -13.72 0.04
CA MET A 101 -5.60 -12.49 -0.51
C MET A 101 -6.33 -11.23 0.01
N GLN A 102 -7.67 -11.29 0.12
CA GLN A 102 -8.47 -10.18 0.66
C GLN A 102 -8.08 -9.78 2.08
N SER A 103 -7.58 -10.72 2.89
CA SER A 103 -7.17 -10.43 4.27
C SER A 103 -5.91 -9.55 4.39
N PHE A 104 -5.19 -9.34 3.28
CA PHE A 104 -3.99 -8.51 3.21
C PHE A 104 -4.23 -7.10 2.70
N GLU A 105 -5.45 -6.79 2.25
CA GLU A 105 -5.77 -5.47 1.73
C GLU A 105 -5.63 -4.41 2.82
N LYS A 106 -4.82 -3.39 2.56
CA LYS A 106 -4.78 -2.22 3.44
C LYS A 106 -6.13 -1.50 3.32
N PRO A 107 -6.78 -1.15 4.44
CA PRO A 107 -7.98 -0.33 4.40
C PRO A 107 -7.62 1.01 3.74
N THR A 108 -8.24 1.28 2.60
CA THR A 108 -8.15 2.60 1.97
C THR A 108 -8.72 3.59 2.98
N THR A 109 -7.92 4.59 3.37
CA THR A 109 -8.24 5.51 4.48
C THR A 109 -9.62 6.17 4.36
N THR A 110 -10.19 6.27 3.15
CA THR A 110 -11.56 6.72 2.91
C THR A 110 -12.62 5.83 3.56
N ALA A 111 -12.49 4.50 3.51
CA ALA A 111 -13.45 3.57 4.12
C ALA A 111 -13.38 3.58 5.66
N ALA A 112 -12.20 3.82 6.23
CA ALA A 112 -12.00 3.94 7.67
C ALA A 112 -12.59 5.25 8.25
N LEU A 113 -12.67 6.32 7.45
CA LEU A 113 -13.23 7.61 7.88
C LEU A 113 -14.77 7.58 7.95
N GLU A 114 -15.46 6.83 7.08
CA GLU A 114 -16.93 6.76 7.11
C GLU A 114 -17.48 5.89 8.24
N GLN A 115 -16.74 4.87 8.69
CA GLN A 115 -17.14 4.02 9.82
C GLN A 115 -17.03 4.70 11.19
N GLY A 116 -16.22 5.76 11.32
CA GLY A 116 -16.08 6.52 12.56
C GLY A 116 -17.14 7.61 12.78
N ALA A 117 -17.99 7.89 11.78
CA ALA A 117 -18.95 9.00 11.81
C ALA A 117 -20.36 8.61 12.29
N SER A 118 -20.59 7.35 12.69
CA SER A 118 -21.86 6.87 13.25
C SER A 118 -21.68 6.48 14.72
N SER A 119 -21.66 7.46 15.62
CA SER A 119 -21.81 7.28 17.07
C SER A 119 -22.41 8.54 17.69
#